data_AF-A0A1S8FD72-F1
#
_entry.id   AF-A0A1S8FD72-F1
#
_cell.length_a   1.000
_cell.length_b   1.000
_cell.length_c   1.000
_cell.angle_alpha   90.00
_cell.angle_beta   90.00
_cell.angle_gamma   90.00
#
_symmetry.space_group_name_H-M   'P 1'
#
loop_
_entity.id
_entity.type
_entity.pdbx_description
1 polymer ?
#
loop_
_entity_poly.entity_id
_entity_poly.type
_entity_poly.pdbx_seq_one_letter_code
_entity_poly.pdbx_strand_id
1 'polypeptide(L)'
;MGQKTGIQRAVELFGNSPTKLAAAVGHGVVRQHVEHWLSVGRVPAEKCPEVAVTTGVALEELNDKVNWGLVRGETAAKRMGAPTGRSVESLTRDEIRQLALFAAERRDEKANPFLQGSFKYSQFQNDYWRAIAKRFG
;
A
#
# COMPACT_ATOMS: atom_id res chain seq x y z
N MET A 1 16.46 -1.66 -25.60
CA MET A 1 15.00 -1.90 -25.64
C MET A 1 14.42 -1.31 -24.37
N GLY A 2 13.53 -0.32 -24.46
CA GLY A 2 12.92 0.29 -23.26
C GLY A 2 12.12 -0.74 -22.47
N GLN A 3 12.11 -0.63 -21.14
CA GLN A 3 11.26 -1.50 -20.33
C GLN A 3 9.80 -1.30 -20.72
N LYS A 4 9.09 -2.42 -20.92
CA LYS A 4 7.66 -2.39 -21.22
C LYS A 4 6.91 -1.88 -19.99
N THR A 5 5.97 -0.96 -20.20
CA THR A 5 5.11 -0.46 -19.12
C THR A 5 4.07 -1.51 -18.74
N GLY A 6 3.50 -1.43 -17.53
CA GLY A 6 2.47 -2.39 -17.10
C GLY A 6 1.25 -2.40 -18.02
N ILE A 7 0.88 -1.26 -18.61
CA ILE A 7 -0.23 -1.19 -19.57
C ILE A 7 0.11 -1.86 -20.91
N GLN A 8 1.36 -1.77 -21.38
CA GLN A 8 1.79 -2.50 -22.58
C GLN A 8 1.71 -4.01 -22.35
N ARG A 9 2.18 -4.48 -21.19
CA ARG A 9 2.07 -5.88 -20.79
C ARG A 9 0.61 -6.33 -20.69
N ALA A 10 -0.27 -5.51 -20.12
CA ALA A 10 -1.70 -5.78 -20.07
C ALA A 10 -2.31 -5.93 -21.48
N VAL A 11 -1.95 -5.07 -22.43
CA VAL A 11 -2.45 -5.14 -23.81
C VAL A 11 -1.90 -6.36 -24.57
N GLU A 12 -0.65 -6.75 -24.30
CA GLU A 12 -0.04 -7.98 -24.86
C GLU A 12 -0.82 -9.24 -24.47
N LEU A 13 -1.28 -9.34 -23.22
CA LEU A 13 -2.10 -10.46 -22.74
C LEU A 13 -3.44 -10.59 -23.48
N PHE A 14 -3.92 -9.52 -24.09
CA PHE A 14 -5.14 -9.49 -24.91
C PHE A 14 -4.85 -9.51 -26.41
N GLY A 15 -3.69 -10.05 -26.80
CA GLY A 15 -3.29 -10.22 -28.20
C GLY A 15 -2.97 -8.89 -28.88
N ASN A 16 -2.33 -7.97 -28.16
CA ASN A 16 -1.98 -6.62 -28.63
C ASN A 16 -3.19 -5.79 -29.09
N SER A 17 -4.37 -6.03 -28.51
CA SER A 17 -5.61 -5.37 -28.92
C SER A 17 -6.19 -4.49 -27.80
N PRO A 18 -6.06 -3.15 -27.90
CA PRO A 18 -6.66 -2.21 -26.96
C PRO A 18 -8.19 -2.37 -26.84
N THR A 19 -8.86 -2.71 -27.95
CA THR A 19 -10.31 -2.96 -27.96
C THR A 19 -10.70 -4.17 -27.11
N LYS A 20 -9.93 -5.27 -27.20
CA LYS A 20 -10.20 -6.47 -26.40
C LYS A 20 -9.96 -6.23 -24.92
N LEU A 21 -8.88 -5.51 -24.59
CA LEU A 21 -8.62 -5.12 -23.19
C LEU A 21 -9.75 -4.23 -22.65
N ALA A 22 -10.15 -3.19 -23.40
CA ALA A 22 -11.25 -2.30 -22.98
C ALA A 22 -12.56 -3.07 -22.75
N ALA A 23 -12.91 -3.98 -23.66
CA ALA A 23 -14.10 -4.82 -23.52
C ALA A 23 -14.03 -5.76 -22.30
N ALA A 24 -12.85 -6.31 -22.01
CA ALA A 24 -12.64 -7.21 -20.87
C ALA A 24 -12.61 -6.47 -19.53
N VAL A 25 -12.12 -5.23 -19.49
CA VAL A 25 -12.13 -4.37 -18.29
C VAL A 25 -13.55 -3.87 -18.01
N GLY A 26 -14.30 -3.48 -19.04
CA GLY A 26 -15.67 -2.98 -18.90
C GLY A 26 -15.73 -1.64 -18.16
N HIS A 27 -16.80 -1.40 -17.40
CA HIS A 27 -16.92 -0.24 -16.48
C HIS A 27 -16.71 1.13 -17.14
N GLY A 28 -17.19 1.29 -18.38
CA GLY A 28 -17.04 2.51 -19.17
C GLY A 28 -15.65 2.71 -19.80
N VAL A 29 -14.76 1.72 -19.71
CA VAL A 29 -13.48 1.75 -20.41
C VAL A 29 -13.70 1.45 -21.89
N VAL A 30 -13.37 2.42 -22.74
CA VAL A 30 -13.40 2.30 -24.20
C VAL A 30 -11.99 2.22 -24.77
N ARG A 31 -11.85 1.77 -26.02
CA ARG A 31 -10.56 1.66 -26.73
C ARG A 31 -9.71 2.93 -26.60
N GLN A 32 -10.31 4.11 -26.75
CA GLN A 32 -9.61 5.39 -26.69
C GLN A 32 -8.93 5.64 -25.33
N HIS A 33 -9.53 5.18 -24.22
CA HIS A 33 -8.90 5.27 -22.90
C HIS A 33 -7.63 4.45 -22.85
N VAL A 34 -7.67 3.21 -23.34
CA VAL A 34 -6.51 2.31 -23.36
C VAL A 34 -5.40 2.86 -24.24
N GLU A 35 -5.72 3.40 -25.42
CA GLU A 35 -4.74 4.05 -26.30
C GLU A 35 -4.09 5.27 -25.64
N HIS A 36 -4.88 6.08 -24.93
CA HIS A 36 -4.34 7.18 -24.15
C HIS A 36 -3.40 6.70 -23.04
N TRP A 37 -3.77 5.64 -22.30
CA TRP A 37 -2.92 5.06 -21.25
C TRP A 37 -1.63 4.47 -21.81
N LEU A 38 -1.66 3.86 -23.00
CA LEU A 38 -0.47 3.37 -23.69
C LEU A 38 0.48 4.52 -24.06
N SER A 39 -0.05 5.64 -24.54
CA SER A 39 0.74 6.84 -24.86
C SER A 39 1.38 7.46 -23.62
N VAL A 40 0.62 7.55 -22.51
CA VAL A 40 1.11 8.05 -21.21
C VAL A 40 2.01 7.03 -20.51
N GLY A 41 1.89 5.75 -20.87
CA GLY A 41 2.58 4.62 -20.23
C GLY A 41 2.01 4.20 -18.88
N ARG A 42 0.82 4.68 -18.49
CA ARG A 42 0.21 4.42 -17.16
C ARG A 42 -1.31 4.41 -17.18
N VAL A 43 -1.88 3.66 -16.25
CA VAL A 43 -3.34 3.63 -16.00
C VAL A 43 -3.70 4.58 -14.85
N PRO A 44 -4.80 5.34 -14.94
CA PRO A 44 -5.32 6.14 -13.84
C PRO A 44 -5.58 5.29 -12.59
N ALA A 45 -5.35 5.86 -11.39
CA ALA A 45 -5.49 5.14 -10.12
C ALA A 45 -6.88 4.49 -9.97
N GLU A 46 -7.93 5.19 -10.36
CA GLU A 46 -9.32 4.72 -10.29
C GLU A 46 -9.58 3.45 -11.12
N LYS A 47 -8.81 3.25 -12.19
CA LYS A 47 -8.98 2.13 -13.14
C LYS A 47 -7.95 1.02 -12.98
N CYS A 48 -6.90 1.23 -12.19
CA CYS A 48 -5.89 0.21 -11.94
C CYS A 48 -6.46 -1.07 -11.32
N PRO A 49 -7.39 -1.05 -10.33
CA PRO A 49 -7.96 -2.26 -9.76
C PRO A 49 -8.71 -3.12 -10.79
N GLU A 50 -9.54 -2.50 -11.62
CA GLU A 50 -10.30 -3.18 -12.67
C GLU A 50 -9.32 -3.85 -13.67
N VAL A 51 -8.32 -3.10 -14.14
CA VAL A 51 -7.31 -3.62 -15.07
C VAL A 51 -6.47 -4.74 -14.43
N ALA A 52 -6.07 -4.60 -13.18
CA ALA A 52 -5.27 -5.60 -12.47
C ALA A 52 -6.04 -6.91 -12.28
N VAL A 53 -7.34 -6.84 -11.94
CA VAL A 53 -8.20 -8.03 -11.83
C VAL A 53 -8.37 -8.70 -13.19
N THR A 54 -8.58 -7.93 -14.26
CA THR A 54 -8.78 -8.46 -15.61
C THR A 54 -7.50 -9.07 -16.21
N THR A 55 -6.33 -8.50 -15.92
CA THR A 55 -5.06 -8.85 -16.60
C THR A 55 -4.09 -9.64 -15.73
N GLY A 56 -4.25 -9.61 -14.40
CA GLY A 56 -3.28 -10.14 -13.45
C GLY A 56 -2.00 -9.31 -13.31
N VAL A 57 -1.91 -8.13 -13.96
CA VAL A 57 -0.77 -7.22 -13.81
C VAL A 57 -0.86 -6.49 -12.47
N ALA A 58 0.27 -6.40 -11.76
CA ALA A 58 0.32 -5.74 -10.45
C ALA A 58 -0.03 -4.25 -10.54
N LEU A 59 -0.66 -3.71 -9.49
CA LEU A 59 -1.08 -2.30 -9.42
C LEU A 59 0.12 -1.35 -9.54
N GLU A 60 1.25 -1.74 -8.94
CA GLU A 60 2.52 -1.03 -8.98
C GLU A 60 3.11 -0.93 -10.39
N GLU A 61 2.90 -1.97 -11.22
CA GLU A 61 3.32 -1.96 -12.63
C GLU A 61 2.41 -1.09 -13.49
N LEU A 62 1.11 -1.02 -13.16
CA LEU A 62 0.12 -0.21 -13.87
C LEU A 62 0.26 1.28 -13.57
N ASN A 63 0.62 1.63 -12.33
CA ASN A 63 0.81 3.00 -11.89
C ASN A 63 1.81 3.08 -10.72
N ASP A 64 2.99 3.62 -11.02
CA ASP A 64 4.10 3.83 -10.10
C ASP A 64 3.96 5.08 -9.22
N LYS A 65 3.04 5.99 -9.55
CA LYS A 65 2.84 7.25 -8.81
C LYS A 65 1.96 7.09 -7.58
N VAL A 66 1.21 6.01 -7.48
CA VAL A 66 0.27 5.78 -6.37
C VAL A 66 0.92 4.88 -5.33
N ASN A 67 0.87 5.29 -4.06
CA ASN A 67 1.30 4.44 -2.95
C ASN A 67 0.23 3.39 -2.64
N TRP A 68 0.24 2.28 -3.39
CA TRP A 68 -0.79 1.24 -3.30
C TRP A 68 -0.89 0.57 -1.94
N GLY A 69 0.18 0.50 -1.14
CA GLY A 69 0.05 -0.07 0.19
C GLY A 69 -0.66 0.86 1.19
N LEU A 70 -0.68 2.19 0.96
CA LEU A 70 -1.61 3.05 1.70
C LEU A 70 -3.06 2.76 1.32
N VAL A 71 -3.33 2.56 0.01
CA VAL A 71 -4.68 2.23 -0.50
C VAL A 71 -5.18 0.89 0.06
N ARG A 72 -4.29 -0.10 0.21
CA ARG A 72 -4.62 -1.40 0.80
C ARG A 72 -4.81 -1.36 2.33
N GLY A 73 -4.59 -0.22 2.97
CA GLY A 73 -4.54 -0.13 4.42
C GLY A 73 -3.42 -1.00 5.02
N GLU A 74 -2.36 -1.28 4.26
CA GLU A 74 -1.20 -1.98 4.81
C GLU A 74 -0.54 -1.08 5.85
N THR A 75 -0.79 -1.41 7.11
CA THR A 75 -0.08 -0.79 8.21
C THR A 75 1.41 -1.06 8.06
N ALA A 76 2.25 -0.12 8.49
CA ALA A 76 3.70 -0.30 8.51
C ALA A 76 4.10 -1.60 9.24
N ALA A 77 3.30 -2.03 10.24
CA ALA A 77 3.44 -3.32 10.91
C ALA A 77 3.39 -4.51 9.95
N LYS A 78 2.43 -4.56 9.01
CA LYS A 78 2.35 -5.62 8.00
C LYS A 78 3.52 -5.58 7.02
N ARG A 79 4.00 -4.39 6.65
CA ARG A 79 5.15 -4.20 5.75
C ARG A 79 6.48 -4.61 6.36
N MET A 80 6.64 -4.44 7.68
CA MET A 80 7.85 -4.83 8.41
C MET A 80 7.86 -6.31 8.82
N GLY A 81 6.87 -7.11 8.41
CA GLY A 81 6.70 -8.47 8.92
C GLY A 81 6.46 -8.50 10.44
N ALA A 82 6.06 -7.37 11.02
CA ALA A 82 5.80 -7.28 12.43
C ALA A 82 4.60 -8.19 12.73
N PRO A 83 4.72 -9.09 13.72
CA PRO A 83 3.71 -10.08 14.01
C PRO A 83 2.43 -9.39 14.49
N THR A 84 1.50 -9.12 13.56
CA THR A 84 0.16 -8.64 13.87
C THR A 84 -0.56 -9.75 14.64
N GLY A 85 -0.61 -9.62 15.97
CA GLY A 85 -1.15 -10.63 16.89
C GLY A 85 -0.17 -11.10 17.97
N ARG A 86 1.09 -10.69 17.94
CA ARG A 86 2.02 -10.94 19.06
C ARG A 86 1.84 -9.86 20.13
N SER A 87 1.61 -10.29 21.36
CA SER A 87 1.67 -9.41 22.53
C SER A 87 3.03 -8.71 22.55
N VAL A 88 3.06 -7.45 22.98
CA VAL A 88 4.29 -6.64 23.10
C VAL A 88 5.37 -7.34 23.94
N GLU A 89 4.96 -8.26 24.82
CA GLU A 89 5.80 -9.10 25.67
C GLU A 89 6.64 -10.14 24.92
N SER A 90 6.28 -10.42 23.66
CA SER A 90 6.96 -11.39 22.79
C SER A 90 7.85 -10.74 21.72
N LEU A 91 7.95 -9.40 21.73
CA LEU A 91 8.86 -8.67 20.87
C LEU A 91 10.30 -8.73 21.43
N THR A 92 11.26 -8.88 20.53
CA THR A 92 12.68 -8.81 20.85
C THR A 92 13.10 -7.37 21.16
N ARG A 93 14.23 -7.21 21.85
CA ARG A 93 14.77 -5.90 22.24
C ARG A 93 15.02 -4.99 21.03
N ASP A 94 15.41 -5.55 19.88
CA ASP A 94 15.66 -4.76 18.68
C ASP A 94 14.38 -4.34 17.97
N GLU A 95 13.33 -5.17 17.97
CA GLU A 95 11.99 -4.78 17.48
C GLU A 95 11.41 -3.63 18.31
N ILE A 96 11.58 -3.70 19.64
CA ILE A 96 11.17 -2.64 20.58
C ILE A 96 11.91 -1.32 20.28
N ARG A 97 13.22 -1.37 20.01
CA ARG A 97 14.01 -0.19 19.64
C ARG A 97 13.57 0.43 18.31
N GLN A 98 13.29 -0.39 17.31
CA GLN A 98 12.85 0.08 15.99
C GLN A 98 11.47 0.75 16.08
N LEU A 99 10.54 0.19 16.86
CA LEU A 99 9.25 0.83 17.12
C LEU A 99 9.40 2.17 17.83
N ALA A 100 10.31 2.26 18.81
CA ALA A 100 10.56 3.50 19.55
C ALA A 100 11.16 4.60 18.66
N LEU A 101 12.09 4.25 17.76
CA LEU A 101 12.68 5.18 16.81
C LEU A 101 11.63 5.74 15.84
N PHE A 102 10.78 4.87 15.31
CA PHE A 102 9.72 5.27 14.39
C PHE A 102 8.63 6.12 15.04
N ALA A 103 8.32 5.85 16.31
CA ALA A 103 7.40 6.68 17.09
C ALA A 103 7.99 8.08 17.38
N ALA A 104 9.30 8.16 17.65
CA ALA A 104 9.99 9.42 17.88
C ALA A 104 10.06 10.31 16.62
N GLU A 105 10.10 9.70 15.44
CA GLU A 105 10.16 10.39 14.14
C GLU A 105 8.81 11.04 13.74
N ARG A 106 7.69 10.61 14.34
CA ARG A 106 6.33 11.11 14.05
C ARG A 106 5.82 12.16 15.04
N ARG A 107 6.68 13.10 15.45
CA ARG A 107 6.33 14.24 16.32
C ARG A 107 5.51 15.35 15.65
N ASP A 108 4.92 15.13 14.47
CA ASP A 108 3.97 16.07 13.86
C ASP A 108 2.52 15.64 14.15
N GLU A 109 2.02 16.12 15.28
CA GLU A 109 0.76 15.75 15.92
C GLU A 109 -0.50 16.10 15.07
N LYS A 110 -0.35 16.93 14.04
CA LYS A 110 -1.47 17.48 13.25
C LYS A 110 -1.94 16.63 12.07
N ALA A 111 -1.24 15.56 11.72
CA ALA A 111 -1.52 14.77 10.51
C ALA A 111 -2.26 13.45 10.75
N ASN A 112 -2.85 13.23 11.94
CA ASN A 112 -3.30 11.88 12.30
C ASN A 112 -4.84 11.67 12.32
N PRO A 113 -5.45 11.12 11.26
CA PRO A 113 -6.84 10.65 11.28
C PRO A 113 -7.04 9.41 12.18
N PHE A 114 -5.98 8.73 12.64
CA PHE A 114 -6.09 7.58 13.56
C PHE A 114 -6.42 7.97 15.01
N LEU A 115 -6.47 9.26 15.34
CA LEU A 115 -6.92 9.73 16.66
C LEU A 115 -8.45 9.90 16.76
N GLN A 116 -9.22 9.60 15.70
CA GLN A 116 -10.69 9.63 15.75
C GLN A 116 -11.34 8.37 16.33
N GLY A 117 -10.58 7.34 16.71
CA GLY A 117 -11.12 6.13 17.31
C GLY A 117 -10.43 5.76 18.61
N SER A 118 -10.91 6.32 19.72
CA SER A 118 -10.87 5.87 21.15
C SER A 118 -9.65 5.14 21.75
N PHE A 119 -8.54 4.97 21.04
CA PHE A 119 -7.29 4.44 21.57
C PHE A 119 -6.40 5.63 21.90
N LYS A 120 -6.43 6.06 23.16
CA LYS A 120 -5.60 7.18 23.61
C LYS A 120 -4.15 6.74 23.43
N TYR A 121 -3.44 7.34 22.48
CA TYR A 121 -2.00 7.17 22.26
C TYR A 121 -1.20 7.28 23.59
N SER A 122 -1.68 8.14 24.50
CA SER A 122 -1.22 8.28 25.88
C SER A 122 -1.32 7.00 26.73
N GLN A 123 -2.37 6.18 26.59
CA GLN A 123 -2.50 4.91 27.30
C GLN A 123 -1.50 3.88 26.76
N PHE A 124 -1.39 3.74 25.43
CA PHE A 124 -0.41 2.84 24.82
C PHE A 124 1.02 3.20 25.23
N GLN A 125 1.36 4.49 25.21
CA GLN A 125 2.70 4.96 25.61
C GLN A 125 2.97 4.72 27.11
N ASN A 126 1.99 4.96 27.98
CA ASN A 126 2.11 4.67 29.42
C ASN A 126 2.28 3.18 29.71
N ASP A 127 1.47 2.33 29.06
CA ASP A 127 1.54 0.87 29.24
C ASP A 127 2.85 0.31 28.69
N TYR A 128 3.33 0.84 27.56
CA TYR A 128 4.62 0.50 26.97
C TYR A 128 5.81 0.83 27.88
N TRP A 129 5.86 2.05 28.43
CA TRP A 129 6.93 2.44 29.36
C TRP A 129 6.85 1.68 30.69
N ARG A 130 5.65 1.36 31.19
CA ARG A 130 5.47 0.51 32.37
C ARG A 130 5.95 -0.92 32.13
N ALA A 131 5.65 -1.50 30.97
CA ALA A 131 6.10 -2.85 30.62
C ALA A 131 7.64 -2.92 30.48
N ILE A 132 8.25 -1.90 29.89
CA ILE A 132 9.71 -1.78 29.78
C ILE A 132 10.34 -1.61 31.17
N ALA A 133 9.81 -0.71 32.01
CA ALA A 133 10.34 -0.47 33.35
C ALA A 133 10.25 -1.72 34.25
N LYS A 134 9.18 -2.52 34.13
CA LYS A 134 9.01 -3.76 34.89
C LYS A 134 9.92 -4.91 34.44
N ARG A 135 10.36 -4.90 33.17
CA ARG A 135 11.22 -5.96 32.60
C ARG A 135 12.71 -5.69 32.80
N PHE A 136 13.09 -4.42 32.99
CA PHE A 136 14.49 -3.98 33.02
C PHE A 136 14.89 -3.16 34.26
N GLY A 137 14.00 -3.02 35.24
CA GLY A 137 14.28 -2.54 36.59
C GLY A 137 14.14 -3.66 37.61
#